data_AF-A0A7W8BKG5-F1
#
_entry.id   AF-A0A7W8BKG5-F1
#
_cell.length_a   1.000
_cell.length_b   1.000
_cell.length_c   1.000
_cell.angle_alpha   90.00
_cell.angle_beta   90.00
_cell.angle_gamma   90.00
#
_symmetry.space_group_name_H-M   'P 1'
#
loop_
_entity.id
_entity.type
_entity.pdbx_description
1 polymer ?
#
loop_
_entity_poly.entity_id
_entity_poly.type
_entity_poly.pdbx_seq_one_letter_code
_entity_poly.pdbx_strand_id
1 'polypeptide(L)'
;MTAAQASRTYDAVIVGGGHNGLVAAAYLARAGRSVLVLERLDHTGGAAVSTRPFTGVDARLSRYSYLVSLLPSKIVRDLGLDFRVRARTISSYTPAERDGRPTGLLVGGGEERTREAFARLTGSEREYRAWRRFYDMTGRVARRVFPTLTEPLPTRDALRRTVDDDEAWRTLFEEPLGVAVEEHFTDDLVRGVVLTDALIGTFADAHDPSLKQNRCFLYHVIGGGTGAWDVPVGGMGALTDALADAARAAGAVVATGHEAVRVDTDGRTAEVTHRTADGEGVATARHVLVNASPRELAALTGDSPPPPAEGAQLKVNMLLRRLPRLRDTAVDPREAFAGTFHVAEGYGQLAAAYDRAAAGELPSAPPSEIYCHSLTDPSILGPDLAAQGYQTLTLFGLHTPARLFEHDHDAVRAELLESTLAQLDAHLAEPLADCLATDADGRPCLEARSPLDLERDLGLPGGNIFHRELSWPHAQDGTGRWGVETRHANVLLCGAGAVRGGGVSGVPGHNAAMAVLEAGAG
;
A
#
# COMPACT_ATOMS: atom_id res chain seq x y z
N MET A 1 -15.16 32.73 -1.01
CA MET A 1 -16.07 32.57 0.17
C MET A 1 -16.55 33.95 0.62
N THR A 2 -17.84 34.13 0.94
CA THR A 2 -18.35 35.43 1.43
C THR A 2 -17.97 35.65 2.90
N ALA A 3 -17.76 36.92 3.28
CA ALA A 3 -17.25 37.42 4.56
C ALA A 3 -18.08 37.10 5.84
N ALA A 4 -18.90 36.04 5.85
CA ALA A 4 -19.76 35.62 6.97
C ALA A 4 -19.32 34.33 7.66
N GLN A 5 -18.12 33.79 7.39
CA GLN A 5 -17.60 32.55 8.01
C GLN A 5 -16.52 32.76 9.09
N ALA A 6 -16.26 34.01 9.51
CA ALA A 6 -15.40 34.28 10.65
C ALA A 6 -16.06 33.76 11.95
N SER A 7 -15.41 32.79 12.60
CA SER A 7 -15.74 32.18 13.92
C SER A 7 -16.69 30.96 13.97
N ARG A 8 -16.59 29.99 13.04
CA ARG A 8 -17.16 28.65 13.29
C ARG A 8 -16.08 27.72 13.86
N THR A 9 -16.10 27.48 15.16
CA THR A 9 -15.28 26.44 15.79
C THR A 9 -15.85 25.06 15.45
N TYR A 10 -15.04 24.20 14.84
CA TYR A 10 -15.39 22.82 14.55
C TYR A 10 -15.13 21.92 15.76
N ASP A 11 -15.85 20.80 15.86
CA ASP A 11 -15.49 19.74 16.81
C ASP A 11 -14.17 19.08 16.38
N ALA A 12 -13.97 18.88 15.08
CA ALA A 12 -12.71 18.37 14.53
C ALA A 12 -12.34 19.01 13.19
N VAL A 13 -11.06 19.35 13.02
CA VAL A 13 -10.44 19.63 11.71
C VAL A 13 -9.54 18.46 11.35
N ILE A 14 -9.65 17.97 10.12
CA ILE A 14 -8.82 16.89 9.58
C ILE A 14 -7.88 17.50 8.54
N VAL A 15 -6.58 17.28 8.71
CA VAL A 15 -5.54 17.72 7.77
C VAL A 15 -5.23 16.57 6.82
N GLY A 16 -5.59 16.70 5.54
CA GLY A 16 -5.40 15.69 4.51
C GLY A 16 -6.65 14.84 4.24
N GLY A 17 -7.13 14.87 3.00
CA GLY A 17 -8.28 14.14 2.45
C GLY A 17 -7.94 12.78 1.82
N GLY A 18 -6.86 12.12 2.26
CA GLY A 18 -6.61 10.71 1.95
C GLY A 18 -7.59 9.74 2.64
N HIS A 19 -7.54 8.45 2.29
CA HIS A 19 -8.51 7.44 2.75
C HIS A 19 -8.71 7.40 4.28
N ASN A 20 -7.64 7.49 5.08
CA ASN A 20 -7.78 7.47 6.54
C ASN A 20 -8.47 8.74 7.08
N GLY A 21 -8.13 9.92 6.56
CA GLY A 21 -8.79 11.18 6.92
C GLY A 21 -10.28 11.16 6.57
N LEU A 22 -10.64 10.61 5.41
CA LEU A 22 -12.04 10.47 5.00
C LEU A 22 -12.81 9.48 5.89
N VAL A 23 -12.18 8.37 6.32
CA VAL A 23 -12.76 7.47 7.33
C VAL A 23 -13.02 8.21 8.65
N ALA A 24 -12.03 8.95 9.16
CA ALA A 24 -12.19 9.72 10.38
C ALA A 24 -13.33 10.73 10.27
N ALA A 25 -13.39 11.45 9.13
CA ALA A 25 -14.43 12.44 8.86
C ALA A 25 -15.82 11.82 8.88
N ALA A 26 -15.99 10.67 8.20
CA ALA A 26 -17.27 9.98 8.13
C ALA A 26 -17.74 9.47 9.50
N TYR A 27 -16.86 8.85 10.29
CA TYR A 27 -17.23 8.40 11.64
C TYR A 27 -17.61 9.55 12.57
N LEU A 28 -16.81 10.62 12.58
CA LEU A 28 -17.08 11.79 13.44
C LEU A 28 -18.36 12.52 13.03
N ALA A 29 -18.56 12.75 11.73
CA ALA A 29 -19.76 13.42 11.22
C ALA A 29 -21.03 12.59 11.49
N ARG A 30 -20.98 11.25 11.32
CA ARG A 30 -22.11 10.37 11.67
C ARG A 30 -22.45 10.38 13.15
N ALA A 31 -21.46 10.63 14.01
CA ALA A 31 -21.67 10.84 15.44
C ALA A 31 -22.17 12.26 15.79
N GLY A 32 -22.54 13.07 14.79
CA GLY A 32 -23.09 14.41 14.97
C GLY A 32 -22.05 15.49 15.24
N ARG A 33 -20.76 15.22 15.01
CA ARG A 33 -19.68 16.22 15.17
C ARG A 33 -19.58 17.11 13.93
N SER A 34 -19.32 18.38 14.14
CA SER A 34 -18.97 19.32 13.06
C SER A 34 -17.53 19.08 12.61
N VAL A 35 -17.36 18.70 11.34
CA VAL A 35 -16.06 18.30 10.78
C VAL A 35 -15.71 19.11 9.54
N LEU A 36 -14.46 19.59 9.49
CA LEU A 36 -13.85 20.18 8.31
C LEU A 36 -12.63 19.35 7.89
N VAL A 37 -12.59 18.91 6.65
CA VAL A 37 -11.40 18.29 6.02
C VAL A 37 -10.73 19.35 5.15
N LEU A 38 -9.44 19.56 5.36
CA LEU A 38 -8.58 20.43 4.55
C LEU A 38 -7.70 19.54 3.66
N GLU A 39 -7.93 19.59 2.35
CA GLU A 39 -7.18 18.82 1.35
C GLU A 39 -6.41 19.78 0.45
N ARG A 40 -5.09 19.57 0.33
CA ARG A 40 -4.18 20.42 -0.45
C ARG A 40 -4.46 20.33 -1.94
N LEU A 41 -4.73 19.13 -2.45
CA LEU A 41 -5.00 18.89 -3.86
C LEU A 41 -6.41 19.37 -4.23
N ASP A 42 -6.68 19.50 -5.52
CA ASP A 42 -8.00 19.82 -6.06
C ASP A 42 -9.01 18.67 -5.96
N HIS A 43 -8.54 17.48 -5.56
CA HIS A 43 -9.31 16.25 -5.36
C HIS A 43 -8.91 15.55 -4.06
N THR A 44 -9.76 14.64 -3.59
CA THR A 44 -9.50 13.78 -2.43
C THR A 44 -8.84 12.45 -2.82
N GLY A 45 -8.31 11.72 -1.83
CA GLY A 45 -7.90 10.32 -1.97
C GLY A 45 -6.41 10.06 -1.75
N GLY A 46 -5.56 11.08 -1.76
CA GLY A 46 -4.12 10.95 -1.50
C GLY A 46 -3.45 9.91 -2.42
N ALA A 47 -2.70 8.96 -1.84
CA ALA A 47 -2.06 7.88 -2.60
C ALA A 47 -3.03 6.77 -3.09
N ALA A 48 -4.29 6.80 -2.67
CA ALA A 48 -5.32 5.81 -3.00
C ALA A 48 -6.29 6.34 -4.07
N VAL A 49 -5.73 6.77 -5.21
CA VAL A 49 -6.48 7.35 -6.33
C VAL A 49 -6.27 6.58 -7.62
N SER A 50 -7.28 6.62 -8.48
CA SER A 50 -7.17 6.21 -9.88
C SER A 50 -7.02 7.45 -10.75
N THR A 51 -6.06 7.42 -11.68
CA THR A 51 -5.73 8.54 -12.56
C THR A 51 -5.79 8.10 -14.03
N ARG A 52 -5.88 9.06 -14.95
CA ARG A 52 -5.64 8.84 -16.38
C ARG A 52 -4.24 9.34 -16.71
N PRO A 53 -3.19 8.52 -16.56
CA PRO A 53 -1.80 8.99 -16.67
C PRO A 53 -1.38 9.29 -18.11
N PHE A 54 -2.15 8.87 -19.12
CA PHE A 54 -1.79 9.00 -20.54
C PHE A 54 -2.74 9.96 -21.26
N THR A 55 -2.18 10.91 -22.02
CA THR A 55 -2.93 11.98 -22.69
C THR A 55 -3.98 11.42 -23.64
N GLY A 56 -5.24 11.81 -23.47
CA GLY A 56 -6.34 11.42 -24.36
C GLY A 56 -6.74 9.94 -24.30
N VAL A 57 -6.24 9.18 -23.32
CA VAL A 57 -6.54 7.74 -23.17
C VAL A 57 -7.46 7.53 -21.98
N ASP A 58 -8.60 6.86 -22.20
CA ASP A 58 -9.57 6.57 -21.15
C ASP A 58 -9.25 5.26 -20.41
N ALA A 59 -8.09 5.22 -19.77
CA ALA A 59 -7.68 4.13 -18.89
C ALA A 59 -7.44 4.68 -17.48
N ARG A 60 -8.13 4.13 -16.48
CA ARG A 60 -8.02 4.54 -15.08
C ARG A 60 -7.07 3.59 -14.35
N LEU A 61 -5.84 4.02 -14.14
CA LEU A 61 -4.83 3.24 -13.42
C LEU A 61 -4.70 3.73 -11.98
N SER A 62 -4.66 2.80 -11.05
CA SER A 62 -4.30 3.11 -9.66
C SER A 62 -2.81 3.42 -9.60
N ARG A 63 -2.45 4.69 -9.39
CA ARG A 63 -1.09 5.18 -9.67
C ARG A 63 -0.05 4.76 -8.63
N TYR A 64 -0.46 4.66 -7.36
CA TYR A 64 0.45 4.39 -6.24
C TYR A 64 0.04 3.22 -5.33
N SER A 65 -1.24 2.84 -5.31
CA SER A 65 -1.78 1.74 -4.49
C SER A 65 -2.56 0.79 -5.40
N TYR A 66 -2.37 -0.53 -5.29
CA TYR A 66 -2.80 -1.45 -6.35
C TYR A 66 -3.93 -2.38 -5.90
N LEU A 67 -3.83 -2.94 -4.70
CA LEU A 67 -4.76 -3.92 -4.15
C LEU A 67 -5.27 -3.49 -2.76
N VAL A 68 -6.39 -4.08 -2.34
CA VAL A 68 -6.99 -3.84 -1.02
C VAL A 68 -7.00 -5.14 -0.22
N SER A 69 -6.42 -5.08 0.98
CA SER A 69 -6.33 -6.22 1.92
C SER A 69 -6.50 -5.77 3.37
N LEU A 70 -5.90 -4.63 3.73
CA LEU A 70 -5.91 -4.13 5.10
C LEU A 70 -7.17 -3.35 5.50
N LEU A 71 -8.14 -3.13 4.60
CA LEU A 71 -9.39 -2.43 4.90
C LEU A 71 -10.37 -3.34 5.66
N PRO A 72 -10.66 -3.09 6.95
CA PRO A 72 -11.58 -3.94 7.70
C PRO A 72 -13.01 -3.83 7.18
N SER A 73 -13.69 -4.98 7.02
CA SER A 73 -15.11 -5.04 6.64
C SER A 73 -16.05 -4.32 7.63
N LYS A 74 -15.58 -4.13 8.87
CA LYS A 74 -16.23 -3.27 9.87
C LYS A 74 -16.37 -1.84 9.36
N ILE A 75 -15.31 -1.22 8.81
CA ILE A 75 -15.35 0.16 8.31
C ILE A 75 -16.33 0.29 7.14
N VAL A 76 -16.28 -0.65 6.20
CA VAL A 76 -17.20 -0.70 5.05
C VAL A 76 -18.66 -0.78 5.50
N ARG A 77 -18.98 -1.68 6.44
CA ARG A 77 -20.34 -1.83 6.98
C ARG A 77 -20.79 -0.65 7.80
N ASP A 78 -19.96 -0.18 8.73
CA ASP A 78 -20.31 0.89 9.65
C ASP A 78 -20.62 2.18 8.89
N LEU A 79 -19.84 2.49 7.84
CA LEU A 79 -20.01 3.69 7.01
C LEU A 79 -20.98 3.49 5.84
N GLY A 80 -21.46 2.27 5.59
CA GLY A 80 -22.39 1.96 4.50
C GLY A 80 -21.81 2.25 3.12
N LEU A 81 -20.53 1.96 2.91
CA LEU A 81 -19.83 2.29 1.66
C LEU A 81 -20.34 1.42 0.50
N ASP A 82 -20.67 2.03 -0.64
CA ASP A 82 -20.85 1.31 -1.90
C ASP A 82 -19.48 1.05 -2.54
N PHE A 83 -18.73 0.15 -1.90
CA PHE A 83 -17.41 -0.26 -2.37
C PHE A 83 -17.35 -1.77 -2.47
N ARG A 84 -16.83 -2.26 -3.60
CA ARG A 84 -16.77 -3.69 -3.92
C ARG A 84 -15.37 -4.07 -4.31
N VAL A 85 -14.99 -5.26 -3.91
CA VAL A 85 -13.75 -5.91 -4.34
C VAL A 85 -14.05 -7.19 -5.12
N ARG A 86 -13.06 -7.65 -5.87
CA ARG A 86 -13.08 -8.93 -6.59
C ARG A 86 -11.89 -9.76 -6.16
N ALA A 87 -12.18 -10.98 -5.73
CA ALA A 87 -11.16 -11.97 -5.41
C ALA A 87 -10.43 -12.41 -6.68
N ARG A 88 -9.13 -12.65 -6.54
CA ARG A 88 -8.29 -13.20 -7.61
C ARG A 88 -8.35 -14.73 -7.57
N THR A 89 -8.57 -15.37 -8.73
CA THR A 89 -8.54 -16.83 -8.83
C THR A 89 -7.11 -17.37 -8.89
N ILE A 90 -6.20 -16.61 -9.50
CA ILE A 90 -4.76 -16.85 -9.49
C ILE A 90 -4.15 -15.93 -8.44
N SER A 91 -3.36 -16.49 -7.52
CA SER A 91 -2.61 -15.71 -6.54
C SER A 91 -1.40 -15.08 -7.21
N SER A 92 -0.58 -15.90 -7.87
CA SER A 92 0.62 -15.45 -8.55
C SER A 92 1.09 -16.42 -9.63
N TYR A 93 1.91 -15.88 -10.53
CA TYR A 93 2.76 -16.65 -11.41
C TYR A 93 4.19 -16.11 -11.33
N THR A 94 5.15 -16.99 -11.06
CA THR A 94 6.56 -16.65 -10.99
C THR A 94 7.31 -17.42 -12.08
N PRO A 95 7.66 -16.79 -13.22
CA PRO A 95 8.44 -17.43 -14.26
C PRO A 95 9.84 -17.77 -13.76
N ALA A 96 10.38 -18.85 -14.30
CA ALA A 96 11.72 -19.33 -14.04
C ALA A 96 12.29 -20.04 -15.27
N GLU A 97 13.59 -20.30 -15.24
CA GLU A 97 14.23 -21.22 -16.17
C GLU A 97 14.81 -22.39 -15.38
N ARG A 98 14.60 -23.60 -15.89
CA ARG A 98 15.16 -24.85 -15.34
C ARG A 98 15.74 -25.65 -16.50
N ASP A 99 17.02 -26.00 -16.42
CA ASP A 99 17.76 -26.75 -17.45
C ASP A 99 17.62 -26.14 -18.87
N GLY A 100 17.68 -24.81 -18.98
CA GLY A 100 17.53 -24.09 -20.25
C GLY A 100 16.11 -24.05 -20.80
N ARG A 101 15.10 -24.46 -20.01
CA ARG A 101 13.69 -24.46 -20.39
C ARG A 101 12.88 -23.46 -19.57
N PRO A 102 12.09 -22.59 -20.22
CA PRO A 102 11.11 -21.76 -19.53
C PRO A 102 10.10 -22.62 -18.76
N THR A 103 9.82 -22.24 -17.52
CA THR A 103 8.83 -22.83 -16.62
C THR A 103 8.37 -21.75 -15.62
N GLY A 104 7.60 -22.12 -14.59
CA GLY A 104 7.27 -21.22 -13.50
C GLY A 104 6.39 -21.85 -12.42
N LEU A 105 6.24 -21.12 -11.32
CA LEU A 105 5.33 -21.45 -10.23
C LEU A 105 4.00 -20.72 -10.43
N LEU A 106 2.94 -21.45 -10.73
CA LEU A 106 1.57 -20.92 -10.75
C LEU A 106 0.88 -21.29 -9.44
N VAL A 107 0.53 -20.30 -8.61
CA VAL A 107 -0.21 -20.48 -7.36
C VAL A 107 -1.64 -20.00 -7.56
N GLY A 108 -2.62 -20.88 -7.34
CA GLY A 108 -4.04 -20.58 -7.52
C GLY A 108 -4.73 -21.47 -8.55
N GLY A 109 -5.97 -21.14 -8.90
CA GLY A 109 -6.79 -21.95 -9.81
C GLY A 109 -7.31 -23.27 -9.19
N GLY A 110 -7.13 -23.45 -7.88
CA GLY A 110 -7.52 -24.64 -7.14
C GLY A 110 -6.32 -25.37 -6.52
N GLU A 111 -6.63 -26.21 -5.53
CA GLU A 111 -5.62 -26.92 -4.75
C GLU A 111 -4.75 -27.85 -5.61
N GLU A 112 -5.42 -28.61 -6.49
CA GLU A 112 -4.76 -29.60 -7.34
C GLU A 112 -3.77 -28.97 -8.32
N ARG A 113 -4.19 -27.89 -9.00
CA ARG A 113 -3.33 -27.15 -9.94
C ARG A 113 -2.09 -26.58 -9.24
N THR A 114 -2.29 -26.06 -8.02
CA THR A 114 -1.18 -25.52 -7.21
C THR A 114 -0.22 -26.64 -6.83
N ARG A 115 -0.72 -27.77 -6.32
CA ARG A 115 0.08 -28.97 -5.98
C ARG A 115 0.92 -29.45 -7.16
N GLU A 116 0.31 -29.57 -8.34
CA GLU A 116 0.99 -29.97 -9.58
C GLU A 116 2.06 -28.97 -10.03
N ALA A 117 1.80 -27.66 -9.88
CA ALA A 117 2.78 -26.62 -10.20
C ALA A 117 4.03 -26.71 -9.33
N PHE A 118 3.88 -26.92 -8.02
CA PHE A 118 5.00 -27.18 -7.12
C PHE A 118 5.77 -28.45 -7.49
N ALA A 119 5.06 -29.55 -7.78
CA ALA A 119 5.70 -30.81 -8.17
C ALA A 119 6.49 -30.68 -9.49
N ARG A 120 5.94 -29.95 -10.46
CA ARG A 120 6.61 -29.67 -11.75
C ARG A 120 7.86 -28.81 -11.56
N LEU A 121 7.79 -27.77 -10.72
CA LEU A 121 8.91 -26.86 -10.50
C LEU A 121 10.04 -27.51 -9.69
N THR A 122 9.69 -28.24 -8.63
CA THR A 122 10.63 -28.65 -7.56
C THR A 122 10.94 -30.15 -7.59
N GLY A 123 10.30 -30.90 -8.49
CA GLY A 123 10.43 -32.35 -8.62
C GLY A 123 9.71 -33.18 -7.55
N SER A 124 9.04 -32.55 -6.57
CA SER A 124 8.28 -33.24 -5.53
C SER A 124 7.18 -32.37 -4.90
N GLU A 125 6.32 -32.95 -4.07
CA GLU A 125 5.31 -32.20 -3.31
C GLU A 125 5.81 -31.62 -1.99
N ARG A 126 7.11 -31.76 -1.67
CA ARG A 126 7.66 -31.32 -0.37
C ARG A 126 7.39 -29.84 -0.12
N GLU A 127 7.69 -29.00 -1.11
CA GLU A 127 7.52 -27.54 -1.04
C GLU A 127 6.04 -27.17 -0.90
N TYR A 128 5.14 -27.84 -1.65
CA TYR A 128 3.70 -27.62 -1.50
C TYR A 128 3.18 -27.92 -0.09
N ARG A 129 3.64 -29.03 0.52
CA ARG A 129 3.23 -29.37 1.90
C ARG A 129 3.80 -28.38 2.92
N ALA A 130 5.02 -27.88 2.71
CA ALA A 130 5.60 -26.82 3.54
C ALA A 130 4.82 -25.51 3.40
N TRP A 131 4.49 -25.13 2.17
CA TRP A 131 3.66 -23.97 1.83
C TRP A 131 2.33 -24.02 2.56
N ARG A 132 1.61 -25.14 2.48
CA ARG A 132 0.34 -25.32 3.21
C ARG A 132 0.49 -25.13 4.71
N ARG A 133 1.49 -25.76 5.35
CA ARG A 133 1.72 -25.61 6.79
C ARG A 133 2.01 -24.16 7.19
N PHE A 134 2.87 -23.49 6.42
CA PHE A 134 3.27 -22.12 6.68
C PHE A 134 2.09 -21.14 6.52
N TYR A 135 1.33 -21.22 5.42
CA TYR A 135 0.18 -20.34 5.22
C TYR A 135 -1.05 -20.71 6.07
N ASP A 136 -1.19 -21.97 6.52
CA ASP A 136 -2.19 -22.34 7.53
C ASP A 136 -1.86 -21.69 8.89
N MET A 137 -0.57 -21.56 9.24
CA MET A 137 -0.09 -20.84 10.43
C MET A 137 -0.39 -19.34 10.31
N THR A 138 0.03 -18.68 9.22
CA THR A 138 -0.24 -17.25 9.03
C THR A 138 -1.75 -16.97 8.99
N GLY A 139 -2.56 -17.85 8.38
CA GLY A 139 -4.01 -17.74 8.38
C GLY A 139 -4.65 -17.84 9.77
N ARG A 140 -4.10 -18.64 10.69
CA ARG A 140 -4.57 -18.66 12.10
C ARG A 140 -4.26 -17.34 12.79
N VAL A 141 -3.06 -16.80 12.58
CA VAL A 141 -2.65 -15.49 13.12
C VAL A 141 -3.53 -14.38 12.55
N ALA A 142 -3.79 -14.38 11.25
CA ALA A 142 -4.64 -13.40 10.56
C ALA A 142 -6.02 -13.29 11.20
N ARG A 143 -6.72 -14.43 11.39
CA ARG A 143 -8.06 -14.47 12.00
C ARG A 143 -8.11 -13.91 13.42
N ARG A 144 -7.01 -14.00 14.16
CA ARG A 144 -6.90 -13.57 15.57
C ARG A 144 -6.43 -12.12 15.69
N VAL A 145 -5.47 -11.70 14.87
CA VAL A 145 -4.86 -10.36 14.94
C VAL A 145 -5.68 -9.31 14.22
N PHE A 146 -6.23 -9.60 13.03
CA PHE A 146 -6.89 -8.59 12.19
C PHE A 146 -8.06 -7.87 12.88
N PRO A 147 -8.95 -8.55 13.65
CA PRO A 147 -10.02 -7.87 14.38
C PRO A 147 -9.52 -6.81 15.39
N THR A 148 -8.36 -7.06 16.00
CA THR A 148 -7.77 -6.15 17.00
C THR A 148 -7.35 -4.81 16.41
N LEU A 149 -7.24 -4.69 15.08
CA LEU A 149 -6.80 -3.44 14.43
C LEU A 149 -7.76 -2.28 14.65
N THR A 150 -9.05 -2.58 14.85
CA THR A 150 -10.13 -1.60 15.12
C THR A 150 -10.57 -1.56 16.58
N GLU A 151 -9.80 -2.15 17.49
CA GLU A 151 -10.03 -2.15 18.95
C GLU A 151 -9.00 -1.24 19.66
N PRO A 152 -9.15 -0.93 20.96
CA PRO A 152 -8.04 -0.34 21.72
C PRO A 152 -6.76 -1.15 21.54
N LEU A 153 -5.62 -0.46 21.43
CA LEU A 153 -4.33 -1.07 21.12
C LEU A 153 -3.94 -2.08 22.22
N PRO A 154 -3.80 -3.38 21.90
CA PRO A 154 -3.47 -4.37 22.92
C PRO A 154 -2.01 -4.21 23.38
N THR A 155 -1.70 -4.61 24.60
CA THR A 155 -0.30 -4.79 25.02
C THR A 155 0.32 -5.98 24.26
N ARG A 156 1.66 -6.06 24.21
CA ARG A 156 2.36 -7.20 23.59
C ARG A 156 1.89 -8.54 24.17
N ASP A 157 1.77 -8.65 25.49
CA ASP A 157 1.32 -9.88 26.15
C ASP A 157 -0.16 -10.20 25.90
N ALA A 158 -1.02 -9.18 25.75
CA ALA A 158 -2.41 -9.38 25.36
C ALA A 158 -2.51 -9.87 23.91
N LEU A 159 -1.72 -9.29 23.00
CA LEU A 159 -1.67 -9.74 21.61
C LEU A 159 -1.11 -11.16 21.49
N ARG A 160 -0.03 -11.48 22.22
CA ARG A 160 0.52 -12.85 22.25
C ARG A 160 -0.50 -13.89 22.73
N ARG A 161 -1.25 -13.57 23.79
CA ARG A 161 -2.36 -14.41 24.25
C ARG A 161 -3.50 -14.52 23.24
N THR A 162 -3.72 -13.47 22.44
CA THR A 162 -4.70 -13.49 21.35
C THR A 162 -4.24 -14.40 20.21
N VAL A 163 -2.93 -14.38 19.88
CA VAL A 163 -2.32 -15.24 18.87
C VAL A 163 -2.39 -16.71 19.28
N ASP A 164 -2.17 -17.04 20.56
CA ASP A 164 -2.35 -18.38 21.13
C ASP A 164 -1.66 -19.48 20.28
N ASP A 165 -0.42 -19.22 19.89
CA ASP A 165 0.45 -20.10 19.10
C ASP A 165 1.90 -19.61 19.30
N ASP A 166 2.64 -20.24 20.21
CA ASP A 166 4.01 -19.81 20.59
C ASP A 166 5.00 -19.99 19.44
N GLU A 167 4.81 -20.99 18.57
CA GLU A 167 5.63 -21.20 17.38
C GLU A 167 5.39 -20.06 16.39
N ALA A 168 4.13 -19.76 16.08
CA ALA A 168 3.79 -18.64 15.19
C ALA A 168 4.26 -17.30 15.76
N TRP A 169 4.16 -17.10 17.08
CA TRP A 169 4.65 -15.89 17.74
C TRP A 169 6.17 -15.75 17.55
N ARG A 170 6.94 -16.79 17.84
CA ARG A 170 8.40 -16.79 17.64
C ARG A 170 8.76 -16.48 16.19
N THR A 171 8.17 -17.21 15.24
CA THR A 171 8.45 -17.10 13.81
C THR A 171 8.11 -15.73 13.24
N LEU A 172 6.98 -15.13 13.62
CA LEU A 172 6.51 -13.88 13.01
C LEU A 172 6.93 -12.62 13.79
N PHE A 173 7.17 -12.71 15.09
CA PHE A 173 7.39 -11.54 15.96
C PHE A 173 8.79 -11.45 16.58
N GLU A 174 9.55 -12.55 16.67
CA GLU A 174 10.81 -12.57 17.45
C GLU A 174 12.06 -12.84 16.61
N GLU A 175 11.95 -13.59 15.52
CA GLU A 175 13.09 -14.02 14.70
C GLU A 175 13.01 -13.43 13.29
N PRO A 176 14.16 -13.10 12.65
CA PRO A 176 14.14 -12.65 11.27
C PRO A 176 13.46 -13.66 10.35
N LEU A 177 12.57 -13.18 9.48
CA LEU A 177 11.74 -14.02 8.61
C LEU A 177 12.56 -15.01 7.76
N GLY A 178 13.78 -14.61 7.35
CA GLY A 178 14.70 -15.47 6.60
C GLY A 178 14.97 -16.82 7.27
N VAL A 179 15.03 -16.86 8.61
CA VAL A 179 15.21 -18.12 9.38
C VAL A 179 14.08 -19.10 9.08
N ALA A 180 12.82 -18.67 9.22
CA ALA A 180 11.67 -19.51 8.95
C ALA A 180 11.55 -19.90 7.48
N VAL A 181 11.82 -18.96 6.57
CA VAL A 181 11.81 -19.22 5.12
C VAL A 181 12.81 -20.31 4.76
N GLU A 182 14.03 -20.26 5.32
CA GLU A 182 15.09 -21.22 5.05
C GLU A 182 14.84 -22.59 5.70
N GLU A 183 14.22 -22.63 6.87
CA GLU A 183 13.82 -23.86 7.56
C GLU A 183 12.70 -24.62 6.82
N HIS A 184 11.70 -23.89 6.32
CA HIS A 184 10.51 -24.50 5.70
C HIS A 184 10.72 -24.87 4.23
N PHE A 185 11.43 -24.03 3.46
CA PHE A 185 11.54 -24.14 2.01
C PHE A 185 12.99 -24.36 1.58
N THR A 186 13.21 -25.06 0.47
CA THR A 186 14.55 -25.36 -0.08
C THR A 186 14.77 -24.83 -1.49
N ASP A 187 13.73 -24.75 -2.32
CA ASP A 187 13.81 -24.14 -3.65
C ASP A 187 13.92 -22.61 -3.55
N ASP A 188 14.89 -22.04 -4.26
CA ASP A 188 15.20 -20.61 -4.25
C ASP A 188 14.03 -19.72 -4.71
N LEU A 189 13.26 -20.19 -5.70
CA LEU A 189 12.11 -19.44 -6.22
C LEU A 189 10.98 -19.44 -5.20
N VAL A 190 10.71 -20.58 -4.55
CA VAL A 190 9.69 -20.68 -3.51
C VAL A 190 10.03 -19.79 -2.31
N ARG A 191 11.29 -19.81 -1.87
CA ARG A 191 11.77 -18.93 -0.79
C ARG A 191 11.58 -17.45 -1.13
N GLY A 192 11.91 -17.07 -2.36
CA GLY A 192 11.77 -15.69 -2.82
C GLY A 192 10.31 -15.24 -2.91
N VAL A 193 9.41 -16.09 -3.41
CA VAL A 193 7.96 -15.82 -3.45
C VAL A 193 7.37 -15.64 -2.04
N VAL A 194 7.87 -16.33 -1.02
CA VAL A 194 7.43 -16.10 0.36
C VAL A 194 8.03 -14.80 0.92
N LEU A 195 9.31 -14.53 0.64
CA LEU A 195 10.01 -13.36 1.17
C LEU A 195 9.48 -12.04 0.58
N THR A 196 9.03 -12.02 -0.68
CA THR A 196 8.62 -10.79 -1.37
C THR A 196 7.50 -10.03 -0.64
N ASP A 197 6.58 -10.75 0.00
CA ASP A 197 5.51 -10.19 0.85
C ASP A 197 6.06 -9.36 2.04
N ALA A 198 7.31 -9.59 2.44
CA ALA A 198 8.03 -8.88 3.50
C ALA A 198 8.75 -7.60 3.02
N LEU A 199 8.75 -7.33 1.72
CA LEU A 199 9.59 -6.30 1.09
C LEU A 199 8.76 -5.22 0.38
N ILE A 200 7.44 -5.37 0.33
CA ILE A 200 6.51 -4.39 -0.25
C ILE A 200 6.58 -3.09 0.55
N GLY A 201 7.16 -2.04 -0.03
CA GLY A 201 7.31 -0.77 0.69
C GLY A 201 8.55 -0.71 1.59
N THR A 202 9.28 -1.82 1.77
CA THR A 202 10.26 -2.00 2.87
C THR A 202 11.63 -2.41 2.35
N PHE A 203 12.64 -1.59 2.62
CA PHE A 203 14.04 -1.90 2.31
C PHE A 203 14.69 -2.69 3.45
N ALA A 204 14.81 -4.01 3.28
CA ALA A 204 15.34 -4.90 4.31
C ALA A 204 16.01 -6.13 3.70
N ASP A 205 16.99 -6.67 4.43
CA ASP A 205 17.50 -8.02 4.23
C ASP A 205 16.56 -9.05 4.88
N ALA A 206 16.60 -10.31 4.41
CA ALA A 206 15.80 -11.40 4.98
C ALA A 206 16.13 -11.65 6.47
N HIS A 207 17.38 -11.42 6.87
CA HIS A 207 17.91 -11.62 8.21
C HIS A 207 18.12 -10.29 8.97
N ASP A 208 17.48 -9.20 8.54
CA ASP A 208 17.60 -7.91 9.21
C ASP A 208 17.17 -8.01 10.70
N PRO A 209 18.07 -7.70 11.66
CA PRO A 209 17.82 -7.89 13.08
C PRO A 209 16.80 -6.88 13.66
N SER A 210 16.45 -5.83 12.91
CA SER A 210 15.40 -4.87 13.30
C SER A 210 13.99 -5.40 13.11
N LEU A 211 13.82 -6.54 12.40
CA LEU A 211 12.55 -7.20 12.11
C LEU A 211 11.55 -6.33 11.31
N LYS A 212 12.02 -5.33 10.56
CA LYS A 212 11.13 -4.51 9.72
C LYS A 212 10.48 -5.30 8.58
N GLN A 213 11.19 -6.28 8.03
CA GLN A 213 10.67 -7.27 7.09
C GLN A 213 9.56 -8.11 7.72
N ASN A 214 9.72 -8.55 8.98
CA ASN A 214 8.67 -9.27 9.70
C ASN A 214 7.42 -8.42 9.91
N ARG A 215 7.58 -7.13 10.25
CA ARG A 215 6.45 -6.21 10.36
C ARG A 215 5.72 -6.10 9.02
N CYS A 216 6.44 -5.85 7.93
CA CYS A 216 5.85 -5.81 6.59
C CYS A 216 5.10 -7.11 6.24
N PHE A 217 5.76 -8.26 6.40
CA PHE A 217 5.18 -9.57 6.16
C PHE A 217 3.91 -9.81 6.98
N LEU A 218 3.93 -9.46 8.27
CA LEU A 218 2.77 -9.60 9.14
C LEU A 218 1.58 -8.81 8.60
N TYR A 219 1.74 -7.52 8.26
CA TYR A 219 0.63 -6.75 7.67
C TYR A 219 0.17 -7.35 6.33
N HIS A 220 1.09 -7.92 5.55
CA HIS A 220 0.75 -8.56 4.28
C HIS A 220 -0.15 -9.78 4.47
N VAL A 221 0.15 -10.63 5.45
CA VAL A 221 -0.56 -11.92 5.63
C VAL A 221 -1.78 -11.86 6.55
N ILE A 222 -1.97 -10.79 7.33
CA ILE A 222 -3.15 -10.68 8.22
C ILE A 222 -4.37 -10.02 7.57
N GLY A 223 -4.20 -9.35 6.43
CA GLY A 223 -5.26 -8.53 5.84
C GLY A 223 -6.56 -9.29 5.59
N GLY A 224 -7.69 -8.65 5.89
CA GLY A 224 -9.02 -9.26 5.83
C GLY A 224 -9.24 -10.46 6.77
N GLY A 225 -8.29 -10.76 7.66
CA GLY A 225 -8.27 -11.99 8.46
C GLY A 225 -7.95 -13.26 7.65
N THR A 226 -7.51 -13.10 6.39
CA THR A 226 -7.25 -14.20 5.46
C THR A 226 -5.90 -14.10 4.74
N GLY A 227 -5.32 -12.91 4.66
CA GLY A 227 -4.16 -12.58 3.83
C GLY A 227 -4.50 -12.32 2.35
N ALA A 228 -5.77 -12.36 1.97
CA ALA A 228 -6.17 -12.13 0.59
C ALA A 228 -6.04 -10.65 0.19
N TRP A 229 -5.47 -10.42 -1.00
CA TRP A 229 -5.40 -9.11 -1.64
C TRP A 229 -6.31 -9.07 -2.86
N ASP A 230 -7.36 -8.25 -2.76
CA ASP A 230 -8.44 -8.19 -3.74
C ASP A 230 -8.35 -6.93 -4.62
N VAL A 231 -8.93 -7.03 -5.81
CA VAL A 231 -8.97 -5.94 -6.79
C VAL A 231 -10.17 -5.03 -6.50
N PRO A 232 -9.97 -3.72 -6.31
CA PRO A 232 -11.08 -2.76 -6.16
C PRO A 232 -11.84 -2.59 -7.48
N VAL A 233 -13.15 -2.79 -7.46
CA VAL A 233 -13.99 -2.55 -8.64
C VAL A 233 -14.08 -1.04 -8.90
N GLY A 234 -13.80 -0.61 -10.12
CA GLY A 234 -13.68 0.79 -10.53
C GLY A 234 -12.30 1.40 -10.23
N GLY A 235 -11.35 0.59 -9.75
CA GLY A 235 -10.01 1.03 -9.34
C GLY A 235 -9.98 1.61 -7.93
N MET A 236 -8.77 1.97 -7.46
CA MET A 236 -8.59 2.50 -6.10
C MET A 236 -9.38 3.79 -5.82
N GLY A 237 -9.60 4.63 -6.84
CA GLY A 237 -10.41 5.85 -6.71
C GLY A 237 -11.83 5.58 -6.24
N ALA A 238 -12.43 4.44 -6.60
CA ALA A 238 -13.78 4.09 -6.18
C ALA A 238 -13.92 3.97 -4.65
N LEU A 239 -12.87 3.53 -3.94
CA LEU A 239 -12.87 3.49 -2.48
C LEU A 239 -12.86 4.89 -1.88
N THR A 240 -11.96 5.75 -2.36
CA THR A 240 -11.80 7.10 -1.80
C THR A 240 -12.97 8.01 -2.15
N ASP A 241 -13.57 7.85 -3.33
CA ASP A 241 -14.83 8.49 -3.72
C ASP A 241 -15.97 8.06 -2.78
N ALA A 242 -16.15 6.75 -2.55
CA ALA A 242 -17.18 6.24 -1.65
C ALA A 242 -17.00 6.74 -0.20
N LEU A 243 -15.75 6.86 0.28
CA LEU A 243 -15.43 7.42 1.58
C LEU A 243 -15.75 8.93 1.66
N ALA A 244 -15.40 9.69 0.62
CA ALA A 244 -15.70 11.12 0.54
C ALA A 244 -17.21 11.38 0.50
N ASP A 245 -17.96 10.57 -0.25
CA ASP A 245 -19.41 10.64 -0.31
C ASP A 245 -20.06 10.29 1.03
N ALA A 246 -19.59 9.24 1.70
CA ALA A 246 -20.05 8.90 3.05
C ALA A 246 -19.79 10.03 4.06
N ALA A 247 -18.62 10.68 3.99
CA ALA A 247 -18.30 11.82 4.85
C ALA A 247 -19.21 13.02 4.58
N ARG A 248 -19.42 13.39 3.31
CA ARG A 248 -20.30 14.50 2.91
C ARG A 248 -21.76 14.23 3.27
N ALA A 249 -22.25 13.03 3.01
CA ALA A 249 -23.62 12.62 3.36
C ALA A 249 -23.87 12.66 4.88
N ALA A 250 -22.83 12.40 5.68
CA ALA A 250 -22.88 12.54 7.14
C ALA A 250 -22.75 13.99 7.65
N GLY A 251 -22.48 14.96 6.77
CA GLY A 251 -22.40 16.39 7.09
C GLY A 251 -20.99 16.96 7.26
N ALA A 252 -19.93 16.22 6.94
CA ALA A 252 -18.58 16.76 6.91
C ALA A 252 -18.41 17.75 5.75
N VAL A 253 -17.69 18.85 5.99
CA VAL A 253 -17.25 19.77 4.95
C VAL A 253 -15.89 19.31 4.43
N VAL A 254 -15.77 19.11 3.12
CA VAL A 254 -14.50 18.74 2.47
C VAL A 254 -14.05 19.89 1.58
N ALA A 255 -12.97 20.56 1.98
CA ALA A 255 -12.41 21.71 1.28
C ALA A 255 -11.11 21.32 0.58
N THR A 256 -11.18 21.16 -0.75
CA THR A 256 -10.02 20.91 -1.63
C THR A 256 -9.31 22.22 -1.99
N GLY A 257 -8.03 22.16 -2.38
CA GLY A 257 -7.19 23.34 -2.59
C GLY A 257 -6.87 24.14 -1.32
N HIS A 258 -7.00 23.51 -0.14
CA HIS A 258 -6.72 24.08 1.17
C HIS A 258 -5.56 23.33 1.84
N GLU A 259 -4.35 23.87 1.69
CA GLU A 259 -3.14 23.33 2.29
C GLU A 259 -3.04 23.76 3.76
N ALA A 260 -3.07 22.84 4.72
CA ALA A 260 -2.72 23.19 6.10
C ALA A 260 -1.22 23.48 6.19
N VAL A 261 -0.84 24.57 6.84
CA VAL A 261 0.57 25.03 6.94
C VAL A 261 1.04 25.23 8.37
N ARG A 262 0.12 25.32 9.34
CA ARG A 262 0.44 25.45 10.76
C ARG A 262 -0.71 24.96 11.63
N VAL A 263 -0.37 24.35 12.76
CA VAL A 263 -1.29 23.93 13.81
C VAL A 263 -0.79 24.47 15.14
N ASP A 264 -1.51 25.43 15.71
CA ASP A 264 -1.28 25.91 17.07
C ASP A 264 -2.28 25.28 18.02
N THR A 265 -1.83 24.83 19.18
CA THR A 265 -2.71 24.19 20.16
C THR A 265 -2.31 24.51 21.59
N ASP A 266 -3.31 24.66 22.47
CA ASP A 266 -3.15 24.73 23.92
C ASP A 266 -3.43 23.39 24.63
N GLY A 267 -3.66 22.32 23.85
CA GLY A 267 -4.04 20.99 24.33
C GLY A 267 -5.55 20.79 24.53
N ARG A 268 -6.39 21.82 24.32
CA ARG A 268 -7.86 21.77 24.46
C ARG A 268 -8.57 22.28 23.21
N THR A 269 -8.01 23.31 22.59
CA THR A 269 -8.43 23.89 21.31
C THR A 269 -7.21 24.09 20.42
N ALA A 270 -7.44 24.19 19.12
CA ALA A 270 -6.39 24.39 18.14
C ALA A 270 -6.84 25.32 17.01
N GLU A 271 -5.88 26.03 16.44
CA GLU A 271 -6.04 26.83 15.22
C GLU A 271 -5.21 26.20 14.11
N VAL A 272 -5.85 25.92 12.97
CA VAL A 272 -5.21 25.38 11.77
C VAL A 272 -5.15 26.48 10.72
N THR A 273 -3.96 27.03 10.50
CA THR A 273 -3.70 27.94 9.39
C THR A 273 -3.64 27.15 8.11
N HIS A 274 -4.38 27.59 7.09
CA HIS A 274 -4.39 26.97 5.78
C HIS A 274 -4.20 28.00 4.67
N ARG A 275 -3.60 27.57 3.57
CA ARG A 275 -3.34 28.36 2.37
C ARG A 275 -4.21 27.89 1.22
N THR A 276 -4.74 28.85 0.48
CA THR A 276 -5.52 28.66 -0.75
C THR A 276 -4.95 29.54 -1.86
N ALA A 277 -5.49 29.45 -3.07
CA ALA A 277 -5.16 30.38 -4.16
C ALA A 277 -5.50 31.84 -3.83
N ASP A 278 -6.47 32.08 -2.93
CA ASP A 278 -6.96 33.41 -2.56
C ASP A 278 -6.23 34.02 -1.33
N GLY A 279 -5.32 33.26 -0.70
CA GLY A 279 -4.58 33.67 0.49
C GLY A 279 -4.68 32.68 1.65
N GLU A 280 -4.29 33.13 2.84
CA GLU A 280 -4.31 32.33 4.06
C GLU A 280 -5.59 32.56 4.89
N GLY A 281 -6.07 31.48 5.52
CA GLY A 281 -7.20 31.48 6.43
C GLY A 281 -6.91 30.64 7.67
N VAL A 282 -7.80 30.71 8.66
CA VAL A 282 -7.68 29.96 9.93
C VAL A 282 -8.98 29.21 10.21
N ALA A 283 -8.85 27.94 10.58
CA ALA A 283 -9.95 27.13 11.10
C ALA A 283 -9.69 26.76 12.57
N THR A 284 -10.63 27.09 13.46
CA THR A 284 -10.53 26.72 14.89
C THR A 284 -11.23 25.39 15.13
N ALA A 285 -10.64 24.51 15.94
CA ALA A 285 -11.20 23.22 16.28
C ALA A 285 -10.96 22.83 17.75
N ARG A 286 -11.78 21.92 18.29
CA ARG A 286 -11.45 21.25 19.56
C ARG A 286 -10.37 20.20 19.35
N HIS A 287 -10.50 19.39 18.30
CA HIS A 287 -9.51 18.38 17.91
C HIS A 287 -8.96 18.61 16.50
N VAL A 288 -7.69 18.27 16.30
CA VAL A 288 -7.05 18.22 14.97
C VAL A 288 -6.56 16.81 14.69
N LEU A 289 -7.00 16.23 13.58
CA LEU A 289 -6.62 14.90 13.14
C LEU A 289 -5.73 15.03 11.91
N VAL A 290 -4.45 14.70 12.05
CA VAL A 290 -3.44 14.87 10.99
C VAL A 290 -3.31 13.57 10.20
N ASN A 291 -3.83 13.56 8.99
CA ASN A 291 -3.75 12.47 8.02
C ASN A 291 -2.52 12.66 7.11
N ALA A 292 -1.35 12.80 7.73
CA ALA A 292 -0.07 13.00 7.05
C ALA A 292 1.01 12.12 7.69
N SER A 293 2.28 12.33 7.34
CA SER A 293 3.39 11.64 7.99
C SER A 293 3.66 12.20 9.39
N PRO A 294 4.29 11.44 10.31
CA PRO A 294 4.76 11.98 11.59
C PRO A 294 5.70 13.18 11.43
N ARG A 295 6.46 13.24 10.33
CA ARG A 295 7.34 14.37 10.00
C ARG A 295 6.54 15.61 9.60
N GLU A 296 5.49 15.42 8.79
CA GLU A 296 4.59 16.51 8.41
C GLU A 296 3.80 17.02 9.62
N LEU A 297 3.32 16.12 10.48
CA LEU A 297 2.73 16.49 11.76
C LEU A 297 3.69 17.39 12.57
N ALA A 298 4.94 16.99 12.71
CA ALA A 298 5.93 17.78 13.45
C ALA A 298 6.20 19.14 12.80
N ALA A 299 6.24 19.22 11.46
CA ALA A 299 6.38 20.48 10.75
C ALA A 299 5.19 21.42 11.01
N LEU A 300 3.96 20.89 10.98
CA LEU A 300 2.74 21.65 11.24
C LEU A 300 2.67 22.19 12.67
N THR A 301 3.11 21.42 13.67
CA THR A 301 3.01 21.79 15.09
C THR A 301 4.28 22.44 15.66
N GLY A 302 5.36 22.53 14.87
CA GLY A 302 6.67 23.03 15.33
C GLY A 302 7.39 22.07 16.29
N ASP A 303 7.06 20.78 16.24
CA ASP A 303 7.72 19.74 17.02
C ASP A 303 9.06 19.34 16.37
N SER A 304 9.94 18.68 17.13
CA SER A 304 11.10 18.02 16.52
C SER A 304 10.63 16.90 15.60
N PRO A 305 11.01 16.90 14.31
CA PRO A 305 10.63 15.84 13.40
C PRO A 305 11.35 14.53 13.75
N PRO A 306 10.69 13.37 13.63
CA PRO A 306 11.38 12.09 13.64
C PRO A 306 12.25 11.95 12.38
N PRO A 307 13.24 11.03 12.39
CA PRO A 307 13.97 10.66 11.18
C PRO A 307 13.00 10.27 10.05
N PRO A 308 13.23 10.71 8.81
CA PRO A 308 12.41 10.28 7.68
C PRO A 308 12.57 8.77 7.48
N ALA A 309 11.46 8.08 7.22
CA ALA A 309 11.56 6.74 6.66
C ALA A 309 11.79 6.84 5.17
N GLU A 310 12.63 5.97 4.65
CA GLU A 310 12.94 5.93 3.24
C GLU A 310 12.00 4.97 2.52
N GLY A 311 11.42 5.40 1.41
CA GLY A 311 10.74 4.55 0.45
C GLY A 311 11.76 3.86 -0.45
N ALA A 312 11.40 2.71 -1.00
CA ALA A 312 12.33 1.87 -1.75
C ALA A 312 11.68 1.17 -2.94
N GLN A 313 10.88 1.94 -3.69
CA GLN A 313 10.07 1.43 -4.78
C GLN A 313 10.14 2.30 -6.02
N LEU A 314 10.33 1.65 -7.16
CA LEU A 314 9.99 2.18 -8.46
C LEU A 314 8.56 1.75 -8.80
N LYS A 315 7.75 2.66 -9.32
CA LYS A 315 6.39 2.34 -9.78
C LYS A 315 6.30 2.58 -11.27
N VAL A 316 5.80 1.61 -12.02
CA VAL A 316 5.62 1.74 -13.47
C VAL A 316 4.18 1.44 -13.87
N ASN A 317 3.54 2.36 -14.56
CA ASN A 317 2.18 2.22 -15.10
C ASN A 317 2.26 2.08 -16.61
N MET A 318 1.54 1.10 -17.16
CA MET A 318 1.53 0.78 -18.58
C MET A 318 0.12 0.53 -19.08
N LEU A 319 -0.15 0.94 -20.31
CA LEU A 319 -1.30 0.45 -21.07
C LEU A 319 -0.81 -0.33 -22.28
N LEU A 320 -1.34 -1.53 -22.44
CA LEU A 320 -1.06 -2.44 -23.53
C LEU A 320 -2.25 -2.55 -24.48
N ARG A 321 -1.96 -2.69 -25.77
CA ARG A 321 -2.96 -3.04 -26.80
C ARG A 321 -3.41 -4.50 -26.67
N ARG A 322 -2.55 -5.35 -26.11
CA ARG A 322 -2.78 -6.77 -25.82
C ARG A 322 -1.73 -7.27 -24.82
N LEU A 323 -1.99 -8.38 -24.13
CA LEU A 323 -0.96 -9.03 -23.31
C LEU A 323 0.21 -9.54 -24.18
N PRO A 324 1.45 -9.47 -23.68
CA PRO A 324 2.57 -10.11 -24.35
C PRO A 324 2.49 -11.64 -24.21
N ARG A 325 3.02 -12.35 -25.20
CA ARG A 325 3.20 -13.81 -25.11
C ARG A 325 4.33 -14.15 -24.14
N LEU A 326 4.16 -15.22 -23.38
CA LEU A 326 5.17 -15.76 -22.47
C LEU A 326 6.10 -16.73 -23.21
N ARG A 327 7.34 -16.84 -22.73
CA ARG A 327 8.25 -17.94 -23.14
C ARG A 327 7.81 -19.29 -22.58
N ASP A 328 7.26 -19.31 -21.37
CA ASP A 328 6.58 -20.51 -20.87
C ASP A 328 5.24 -20.66 -21.59
N THR A 329 5.18 -21.66 -22.48
CA THR A 329 3.98 -21.95 -23.28
C THR A 329 2.99 -22.87 -22.56
N ALA A 330 3.33 -23.37 -21.36
CA ALA A 330 2.44 -24.19 -20.54
C ALA A 330 1.42 -23.36 -19.74
N VAL A 331 1.59 -22.04 -19.68
CA VAL A 331 0.70 -21.11 -18.94
C VAL A 331 0.12 -20.07 -19.90
N ASP A 332 -1.19 -19.87 -19.82
CA ASP A 332 -1.86 -18.79 -20.56
C ASP A 332 -1.42 -17.43 -19.99
N PRO A 333 -0.95 -16.47 -20.81
CA PRO A 333 -0.66 -15.11 -20.36
C PRO A 333 -1.79 -14.48 -19.53
N ARG A 334 -3.06 -14.76 -19.85
CA ARG A 334 -4.22 -14.28 -19.09
C ARG A 334 -4.25 -14.82 -17.66
N GLU A 335 -3.81 -16.05 -17.42
CA GLU A 335 -3.71 -16.59 -16.07
C GLU A 335 -2.47 -16.04 -15.35
N ALA A 336 -1.33 -16.01 -16.04
CA ALA A 336 -0.07 -15.53 -15.47
C ALA A 336 -0.16 -14.07 -14.97
N PHE A 337 -0.79 -13.19 -15.75
CA PHE A 337 -0.97 -11.79 -15.38
C PHE A 337 -2.20 -11.50 -14.52
N ALA A 338 -3.09 -12.49 -14.29
CA ALA A 338 -4.29 -12.29 -13.46
C ALA A 338 -3.99 -12.25 -11.94
N GLY A 339 -2.92 -12.91 -11.52
CA GLY A 339 -2.35 -12.80 -10.18
C GLY A 339 -1.24 -11.76 -10.09
N THR A 340 -0.39 -11.88 -9.08
CA THR A 340 0.90 -11.19 -9.05
C THR A 340 1.86 -11.90 -10.01
N PHE A 341 2.40 -11.19 -10.99
CA PHE A 341 3.46 -11.70 -11.86
C PHE A 341 4.81 -11.22 -11.31
N HIS A 342 5.59 -12.13 -10.77
CA HIS A 342 6.87 -11.81 -10.11
C HIS A 342 8.02 -11.85 -11.12
N VAL A 343 9.02 -10.98 -10.98
CA VAL A 343 10.18 -10.90 -11.87
C VAL A 343 11.44 -10.68 -11.07
N ALA A 344 12.46 -11.51 -11.30
CA ALA A 344 13.75 -11.47 -10.58
C ALA A 344 13.60 -11.58 -9.04
N GLU A 345 12.63 -12.35 -8.58
CA GLU A 345 12.31 -12.53 -7.15
C GLU A 345 12.70 -13.92 -6.62
N GLY A 346 13.72 -14.58 -7.19
CA GLY A 346 14.39 -15.68 -6.48
C GLY A 346 15.03 -15.18 -5.18
N TYR A 347 15.12 -16.01 -4.15
CA TYR A 347 15.64 -15.60 -2.84
C TYR A 347 17.05 -14.99 -2.92
N GLY A 348 17.95 -15.62 -3.69
CA GLY A 348 19.28 -15.06 -3.96
C GLY A 348 19.26 -13.79 -4.80
N GLN A 349 18.27 -13.61 -5.69
CA GLN A 349 18.13 -12.39 -6.49
C GLN A 349 17.66 -11.21 -5.64
N LEU A 350 16.71 -11.43 -4.73
CA LEU A 350 16.28 -10.44 -3.75
C LEU A 350 17.45 -9.98 -2.87
N ALA A 351 18.22 -10.93 -2.32
CA ALA A 351 19.42 -10.62 -1.53
C ALA A 351 20.46 -9.83 -2.33
N ALA A 352 20.77 -10.25 -3.56
CA ALA A 352 21.72 -9.55 -4.41
C ALA A 352 21.27 -8.12 -4.77
N ALA A 353 19.97 -7.93 -5.05
CA ALA A 353 19.41 -6.61 -5.31
C ALA A 353 19.49 -5.70 -4.08
N TYR A 354 19.20 -6.23 -2.90
CA TYR A 354 19.37 -5.53 -1.63
C TYR A 354 20.83 -5.11 -1.41
N ASP A 355 21.79 -6.03 -1.51
CA ASP A 355 23.21 -5.76 -1.26
C ASP A 355 23.76 -4.65 -2.17
N ARG A 356 23.40 -4.69 -3.44
CA ARG A 356 23.77 -3.66 -4.44
C ARG A 356 23.21 -2.30 -4.05
N ALA A 357 21.90 -2.23 -3.80
CA ALA A 357 21.23 -0.99 -3.41
C ALA A 357 21.73 -0.44 -2.07
N ALA A 358 22.06 -1.31 -1.12
CA ALA A 358 22.64 -0.95 0.18
C ALA A 358 24.06 -0.37 0.02
N ALA A 359 24.83 -0.85 -0.96
CA ALA A 359 26.12 -0.29 -1.35
C ALA A 359 26.02 1.01 -2.17
N GLY A 360 24.80 1.48 -2.49
CA GLY A 360 24.58 2.69 -3.31
C GLY A 360 24.66 2.43 -4.81
N GLU A 361 24.63 1.17 -5.24
CA GLU A 361 24.67 0.76 -6.64
C GLU A 361 23.28 0.35 -7.13
N LEU A 362 22.98 0.61 -8.41
CA LEU A 362 21.71 0.16 -8.99
C LEU A 362 21.70 -1.38 -9.12
N PRO A 363 20.59 -2.05 -8.76
CA PRO A 363 20.40 -3.46 -9.04
C PRO A 363 20.42 -3.71 -10.55
N SER A 364 21.25 -4.63 -11.03
CA SER A 364 21.30 -5.01 -12.45
C SER A 364 20.11 -5.87 -12.89
N ALA A 365 19.47 -6.55 -11.94
CA ALA A 365 18.21 -7.26 -12.12
C ALA A 365 17.22 -6.78 -11.04
N PRO A 366 16.58 -5.61 -11.22
CA PRO A 366 15.63 -5.08 -10.24
C PRO A 366 14.46 -6.04 -10.06
N PRO A 367 14.20 -6.53 -8.83
CA PRO A 367 13.03 -7.35 -8.56
C PRO A 367 11.75 -6.54 -8.71
N SER A 368 10.68 -7.16 -9.20
CA SER A 368 9.39 -6.48 -9.35
C SER A 368 8.18 -7.40 -9.39
N GLU A 369 7.07 -6.87 -8.88
CA GLU A 369 5.74 -7.45 -8.97
C GLU A 369 4.90 -6.70 -10.01
N ILE A 370 4.12 -7.42 -10.81
CA ILE A 370 3.26 -6.84 -11.84
C ILE A 370 1.82 -7.30 -11.64
N TYR A 371 0.90 -6.35 -11.84
CA TYR A 371 -0.54 -6.52 -11.66
C TYR A 371 -1.29 -6.11 -12.92
N CYS A 372 -2.19 -6.97 -13.41
CA CYS A 372 -3.07 -6.67 -14.54
C CYS A 372 -4.54 -6.57 -14.09
N HIS A 373 -4.92 -5.44 -13.50
CA HIS A 373 -6.26 -5.28 -12.93
C HIS A 373 -7.38 -5.33 -13.97
N SER A 374 -7.13 -4.93 -15.21
CA SER A 374 -8.13 -4.98 -16.28
C SER A 374 -8.60 -6.39 -16.64
N LEU A 375 -7.84 -7.44 -16.28
CA LEU A 375 -8.29 -8.83 -16.43
C LEU A 375 -9.35 -9.21 -15.39
N THR A 376 -9.25 -8.64 -14.18
CA THR A 376 -10.18 -8.90 -13.08
C THR A 376 -11.36 -7.93 -13.08
N ASP A 377 -11.12 -6.68 -13.46
CA ASP A 377 -12.10 -5.63 -13.58
C ASP A 377 -11.90 -4.78 -14.86
N PRO A 378 -12.58 -5.10 -15.96
CA PRO A 378 -12.46 -4.34 -17.20
C PRO A 378 -13.10 -2.94 -17.12
N SER A 379 -13.85 -2.61 -16.06
CA SER A 379 -14.52 -1.31 -15.92
C SER A 379 -13.55 -0.14 -15.69
N ILE A 380 -12.28 -0.43 -15.39
CA ILE A 380 -11.22 0.59 -15.30
C ILE A 380 -10.78 1.10 -16.68
N LEU A 381 -11.21 0.45 -17.76
CA LEU A 381 -11.00 0.88 -19.14
C LEU A 381 -12.28 1.47 -19.71
N GLY A 382 -12.14 2.51 -20.54
CA GLY A 382 -13.22 3.02 -21.37
C GLY A 382 -13.78 1.91 -22.28
N PRO A 383 -15.08 1.95 -22.64
CA PRO A 383 -15.73 0.86 -23.38
C PRO A 383 -15.01 0.45 -24.67
N ASP A 384 -14.46 1.42 -25.42
CA ASP A 384 -13.76 1.17 -26.67
C ASP A 384 -12.41 0.46 -26.46
N LEU A 385 -11.67 0.81 -25.40
CA LEU A 385 -10.41 0.14 -25.05
C LEU A 385 -10.67 -1.30 -24.57
N ALA A 386 -11.69 -1.48 -23.74
CA ALA A 386 -12.10 -2.79 -23.25
C ALA A 386 -12.54 -3.70 -24.41
N ALA A 387 -13.35 -3.19 -25.36
CA ALA A 387 -13.80 -3.94 -26.53
C ALA A 387 -12.65 -4.35 -27.47
N GLN A 388 -11.61 -3.52 -27.57
CA GLN A 388 -10.41 -3.82 -28.35
C GLN A 388 -9.42 -4.75 -27.62
N GLY A 389 -9.69 -5.11 -26.36
CA GLY A 389 -8.87 -6.04 -25.59
C GLY A 389 -7.62 -5.44 -24.95
N TYR A 390 -7.57 -4.12 -24.81
CA TYR A 390 -6.48 -3.42 -24.11
C TYR A 390 -6.36 -3.90 -22.67
N GLN A 391 -5.15 -3.83 -22.11
CA GLN A 391 -4.86 -4.27 -20.75
C GLN A 391 -3.95 -3.29 -20.02
N THR A 392 -4.19 -3.08 -18.73
CA THR A 392 -3.30 -2.30 -17.86
C THR A 392 -2.22 -3.21 -17.28
N LEU A 393 -0.95 -2.80 -17.26
CA LEU A 393 0.04 -3.40 -16.37
C LEU A 393 0.54 -2.35 -15.40
N THR A 394 0.53 -2.68 -14.12
CA THR A 394 1.10 -1.83 -13.07
C THR A 394 2.16 -2.62 -12.32
N LEU A 395 3.36 -2.06 -12.24
CA LEU A 395 4.56 -2.68 -11.69
C LEU A 395 4.97 -2.00 -10.38
N PHE A 396 5.39 -2.82 -9.43
CA PHE A 396 5.97 -2.45 -8.15
C PHE A 396 7.40 -3.01 -8.08
N GLY A 397 8.41 -2.13 -8.23
CA GLY A 397 9.81 -2.48 -8.07
C GLY A 397 10.20 -2.51 -6.60
N LEU A 398 11.09 -3.43 -6.25
CA LEU A 398 11.65 -3.58 -4.90
C LEU A 398 13.09 -3.06 -4.85
N HIS A 399 13.63 -2.88 -3.64
CA HIS A 399 15.03 -2.52 -3.38
C HIS A 399 15.57 -1.31 -4.16
N THR A 400 14.74 -0.29 -4.34
CA THR A 400 15.12 0.96 -5.01
C THR A 400 15.00 2.15 -4.05
N PRO A 401 15.82 2.19 -2.97
CA PRO A 401 15.74 3.23 -1.93
C PRO A 401 15.92 4.65 -2.49
N ALA A 402 15.23 5.62 -1.90
CA ALA A 402 15.21 7.01 -2.36
C ALA A 402 16.62 7.59 -2.60
N ARG A 403 17.60 7.25 -1.75
CA ARG A 403 19.00 7.69 -1.89
C ARG A 403 19.63 7.42 -3.26
N LEU A 404 19.20 6.36 -3.96
CA LEU A 404 19.75 6.04 -5.29
C LEU A 404 19.41 7.11 -6.32
N PHE A 405 18.33 7.86 -6.12
CA PHE A 405 17.83 8.87 -7.05
C PHE A 405 18.33 10.28 -6.72
N GLU A 406 19.06 10.50 -5.63
CA GLU A 406 19.42 11.84 -5.16
C GLU A 406 20.46 12.56 -6.04
N HIS A 407 21.36 11.80 -6.68
CA HIS A 407 22.44 12.38 -7.50
C HIS A 407 21.95 12.88 -8.86
N ASP A 408 21.23 12.02 -9.60
CA ASP A 408 20.64 12.34 -10.90
C ASP A 408 19.30 11.60 -11.03
N HIS A 409 18.24 12.24 -10.54
CA HIS A 409 16.90 11.66 -10.42
C HIS A 409 16.36 11.13 -11.75
N ASP A 410 16.53 11.90 -12.84
CA ASP A 410 15.98 11.56 -14.15
C ASP A 410 16.78 10.43 -14.82
N ALA A 411 18.12 10.50 -14.79
CA ALA A 411 18.96 9.47 -15.38
C ALA A 411 18.80 8.12 -14.66
N VAL A 412 18.84 8.11 -13.33
CA VAL A 412 18.67 6.89 -12.52
C VAL A 412 17.28 6.28 -12.73
N ARG A 413 16.23 7.11 -12.80
CA ARG A 413 14.88 6.62 -13.09
C ARG A 413 14.79 5.98 -14.47
N ALA A 414 15.45 6.55 -15.48
CA ALA A 414 15.48 5.97 -16.83
C ALA A 414 16.25 4.64 -16.87
N GLU A 415 17.42 4.57 -16.24
CA GLU A 415 18.26 3.36 -16.19
C GLU A 415 17.57 2.21 -15.44
N LEU A 416 16.95 2.50 -14.29
CA LEU A 416 16.18 1.49 -13.55
C LEU A 416 14.94 1.04 -14.31
N LEU A 417 14.25 1.95 -15.01
CA LEU A 417 13.12 1.59 -15.85
C LEU A 417 13.55 0.63 -16.97
N GLU A 418 14.64 0.96 -17.69
CA GLU A 418 15.19 0.10 -18.74
C GLU A 418 15.55 -1.28 -18.19
N SER A 419 16.30 -1.33 -17.08
CA SER A 419 16.71 -2.58 -16.45
C SER A 419 15.52 -3.42 -15.97
N THR A 420 14.49 -2.78 -15.42
CA THR A 420 13.26 -3.45 -14.96
C THR A 420 12.48 -4.03 -16.14
N LEU A 421 12.31 -3.27 -17.22
CA LEU A 421 11.62 -3.76 -18.42
C LEU A 421 12.40 -4.89 -19.11
N ALA A 422 13.74 -4.83 -19.09
CA ALA A 422 14.59 -5.91 -19.60
C ALA A 422 14.40 -7.22 -18.82
N GLN A 423 14.22 -7.17 -17.49
CA GLN A 423 13.91 -8.37 -16.69
C GLN A 423 12.54 -8.95 -17.04
N LEU A 424 11.53 -8.11 -17.29
CA LEU A 424 10.23 -8.58 -17.76
C LEU A 424 10.35 -9.22 -19.17
N ASP A 425 10.99 -8.54 -20.12
CA ASP A 425 11.20 -9.01 -21.49
C ASP A 425 11.95 -10.35 -21.55
N ALA A 426 12.83 -10.63 -20.59
CA ALA A 426 13.52 -11.92 -20.48
C ALA A 426 12.56 -13.12 -20.35
N HIS A 427 11.34 -12.91 -19.87
CA HIS A 427 10.30 -13.93 -19.73
C HIS A 427 9.23 -13.88 -20.84
N LEU A 428 9.31 -12.91 -21.75
CA LEU A 428 8.39 -12.74 -22.86
C LEU A 428 8.94 -13.34 -24.16
N ALA A 429 8.04 -13.89 -24.98
CA ALA A 429 8.35 -14.42 -26.30
C ALA A 429 8.34 -13.33 -27.40
N GLU A 430 8.08 -12.08 -27.02
CA GLU A 430 8.12 -10.89 -27.86
C GLU A 430 8.43 -9.66 -26.99
N PRO A 431 8.99 -8.57 -27.57
CA PRO A 431 9.26 -7.35 -26.81
C PRO A 431 7.98 -6.74 -26.24
N LEU A 432 8.02 -6.32 -24.97
CA LEU A 432 6.92 -5.59 -24.33
C LEU A 432 6.60 -4.29 -25.08
N ALA A 433 7.63 -3.63 -25.62
CA ALA A 433 7.48 -2.39 -26.38
C ALA A 433 6.49 -2.54 -27.56
N ASP A 434 6.46 -3.71 -28.20
CA ASP A 434 5.54 -4.00 -29.30
C ASP A 434 4.09 -4.14 -28.82
N CYS A 435 3.87 -4.36 -27.53
CA CYS A 435 2.56 -4.51 -26.91
C CYS A 435 2.03 -3.18 -26.34
N LEU A 436 2.88 -2.18 -26.11
CA LEU A 436 2.47 -0.88 -25.56
C LEU A 436 1.45 -0.17 -26.46
N ALA A 437 0.50 0.50 -25.83
CA ALA A 437 -0.35 1.49 -26.47
C ALA A 437 0.42 2.81 -26.69
N THR A 438 -0.11 3.65 -27.55
CA THR A 438 0.34 5.03 -27.72
C THR A 438 -0.74 5.99 -27.25
N ASP A 439 -0.32 7.10 -26.63
CA ASP A 439 -1.21 8.16 -26.20
C ASP A 439 -1.58 9.09 -27.37
N ALA A 440 -2.42 10.10 -27.13
CA ALA A 440 -2.85 11.05 -28.16
C ALA A 440 -1.71 11.91 -28.75
N ASP A 441 -0.55 11.98 -28.08
CA ASP A 441 0.64 12.68 -28.55
C ASP A 441 1.62 11.74 -29.28
N GLY A 442 1.26 10.46 -29.46
CA GLY A 442 2.09 9.44 -30.10
C GLY A 442 3.20 8.88 -29.21
N ARG A 443 3.18 9.14 -27.90
CA ARG A 443 4.15 8.59 -26.95
C ARG A 443 3.70 7.22 -26.45
N PRO A 444 4.62 6.29 -26.12
CA PRO A 444 4.25 5.05 -25.47
C PRO A 444 3.50 5.31 -24.14
N CYS A 445 2.43 4.57 -23.90
CA CYS A 445 1.70 4.61 -22.63
C CYS A 445 2.51 3.89 -21.53
N LEU A 446 3.54 4.58 -21.04
CA LEU A 446 4.50 4.11 -20.04
C LEU A 446 4.86 5.28 -19.12
N GLU A 447 4.59 5.13 -17.82
CA GLU A 447 4.93 6.12 -16.79
C GLU A 447 5.74 5.47 -15.67
N ALA A 448 6.89 6.03 -15.33
CA ALA A 448 7.70 5.63 -14.17
C ALA A 448 7.70 6.71 -13.08
N ARG A 449 7.62 6.30 -11.81
CA ARG A 449 7.66 7.16 -10.62
C ARG A 449 8.63 6.59 -9.59
N SER A 450 9.59 7.41 -9.14
CA SER A 450 10.54 7.05 -8.08
C SER A 450 10.03 7.49 -6.68
N PRO A 451 10.68 7.08 -5.59
CA PRO A 451 10.34 7.58 -4.25
C PRO A 451 10.37 9.12 -4.16
N LEU A 452 11.32 9.79 -4.84
CA LEU A 452 11.39 11.25 -4.85
C LEU A 452 10.22 11.91 -5.62
N ASP A 453 9.67 11.24 -6.63
CA ASP A 453 8.43 11.69 -7.27
C ASP A 453 7.24 11.60 -6.30
N LEU A 454 7.17 10.52 -5.51
CA LEU A 454 6.13 10.36 -4.50
C LEU A 454 6.25 11.42 -3.39
N GLU A 455 7.47 11.75 -2.97
CA GLU A 455 7.69 12.84 -2.01
C GLU A 455 7.18 14.17 -2.55
N ARG A 456 7.57 14.54 -3.77
CA ARG A 456 7.17 15.80 -4.40
C ARG A 456 5.65 15.87 -4.64
N ASP A 457 5.07 14.81 -5.20
CA ASP A 457 3.68 14.84 -5.67
C ASP A 457 2.69 14.72 -4.48
N LEU A 458 3.03 13.89 -3.48
CA LEU A 458 2.11 13.52 -2.39
C LEU A 458 2.52 14.02 -1.00
N GLY A 459 3.72 14.59 -0.82
CA GLY A 459 4.22 14.98 0.49
C GLY A 459 4.61 13.80 1.36
N LEU A 460 5.08 12.70 0.76
CA LEU A 460 5.54 11.49 1.45
C LEU A 460 7.06 11.58 1.70
N PRO A 461 7.55 11.87 2.93
CA PRO A 461 8.98 11.99 3.17
C PRO A 461 9.74 10.72 2.76
N GLY A 462 10.82 10.88 2.00
CA GLY A 462 11.61 9.79 1.43
C GLY A 462 10.84 8.91 0.44
N GLY A 463 9.63 9.29 0.03
CA GLY A 463 8.74 8.46 -0.79
C GLY A 463 8.19 7.22 -0.08
N ASN A 464 8.27 7.15 1.26
CA ASN A 464 7.82 5.98 2.01
C ASN A 464 6.28 5.89 2.02
N ILE A 465 5.74 4.85 1.39
CA ILE A 465 4.29 4.63 1.23
C ILE A 465 3.53 4.36 2.55
N PHE A 466 4.25 4.08 3.64
CA PHE A 466 3.71 3.89 4.98
C PHE A 466 3.89 5.12 5.88
N HIS A 467 4.42 6.22 5.34
CA HIS A 467 4.77 7.48 6.02
C HIS A 467 5.85 7.37 7.12
N ARG A 468 6.22 6.15 7.51
CA ARG A 468 7.27 5.76 8.45
C ARG A 468 7.52 4.25 8.29
N GLU A 469 8.51 3.69 8.99
CA GLU A 469 8.57 2.23 9.16
C GLU A 469 7.30 1.70 9.85
N LEU A 470 6.75 0.60 9.32
CA LEU A 470 5.62 -0.10 9.92
C LEU A 470 5.89 -0.41 11.39
N SER A 471 4.87 -0.32 12.23
CA SER A 471 4.96 -0.57 13.68
C SER A 471 4.27 -1.89 14.02
N TRP A 472 4.71 -2.55 15.09
CA TRP A 472 4.00 -3.74 15.58
C TRP A 472 2.55 -3.39 15.95
N PRO A 473 1.58 -4.31 15.77
CA PRO A 473 0.17 -4.04 16.05
C PRO A 473 -0.18 -4.16 17.55
N HIS A 474 0.77 -3.83 18.42
CA HIS A 474 0.61 -3.79 19.87
C HIS A 474 1.28 -2.55 20.45
N ALA A 475 0.94 -2.20 21.69
CA ALA A 475 1.50 -1.07 22.39
C ALA A 475 3.03 -1.17 22.52
N GLN A 476 3.69 -0.03 22.38
CA GLN A 476 5.11 0.19 22.62
C GLN A 476 5.24 1.43 23.52
N ASP A 477 6.44 1.72 24.02
CA ASP A 477 6.64 2.87 24.90
C ASP A 477 6.16 4.17 24.23
N GLY A 478 5.30 4.92 24.94
CA GLY A 478 4.73 6.18 24.45
C GLY A 478 3.51 6.04 23.52
N THR A 479 3.05 4.83 23.20
CA THR A 479 1.79 4.66 22.44
C THR A 479 0.60 4.87 23.36
N GLY A 480 -0.35 5.72 22.94
CA GLY A 480 -1.63 5.87 23.63
C GLY A 480 -2.58 4.70 23.44
N ARG A 481 -3.82 4.85 23.94
CA ARG A 481 -4.86 3.81 23.97
C ARG A 481 -5.23 3.32 22.57
N TRP A 482 -5.20 4.19 21.57
CA TRP A 482 -5.58 3.86 20.20
C TRP A 482 -4.40 3.80 19.22
N GLY A 483 -3.22 4.27 19.63
CA GLY A 483 -2.00 4.29 18.81
C GLY A 483 -1.93 5.47 17.83
N VAL A 484 -2.75 6.49 18.08
CA VAL A 484 -2.94 7.72 17.26
C VAL A 484 -2.63 8.98 18.07
N GLU A 485 -2.48 8.84 19.38
CA GLU A 485 -2.20 9.92 20.30
C GLU A 485 -0.81 10.53 20.05
N THR A 486 -0.72 11.84 20.21
CA THR A 486 0.54 12.60 20.09
C THR A 486 0.88 13.24 21.43
N ARG A 487 1.97 14.02 21.48
CA ARG A 487 2.30 14.80 22.68
C ARG A 487 1.27 15.90 23.01
N HIS A 488 0.46 16.31 22.03
CA HIS A 488 -0.60 17.30 22.19
C HIS A 488 -1.94 16.58 22.37
N ALA A 489 -2.60 16.79 23.51
CA ALA A 489 -3.77 15.99 23.91
C ALA A 489 -4.95 16.03 22.90
N ASN A 490 -5.08 17.12 22.14
CA ASN A 490 -6.14 17.31 21.16
C ASN A 490 -5.66 17.25 19.70
N VAL A 491 -4.39 16.91 19.45
CA VAL A 491 -3.88 16.64 18.10
C VAL A 491 -3.56 15.16 17.97
N LEU A 492 -4.19 14.48 17.01
CA LEU A 492 -4.05 13.05 16.79
C LEU A 492 -3.46 12.77 15.42
N LEU A 493 -2.61 11.75 15.31
CA LEU A 493 -2.09 11.25 14.04
C LEU A 493 -3.05 10.19 13.49
N CYS A 494 -3.72 10.49 12.38
CA CYS A 494 -4.62 9.58 11.70
C CYS A 494 -4.13 9.18 10.29
N GLY A 495 -2.88 9.50 9.96
CA GLY A 495 -2.23 9.10 8.71
C GLY A 495 -1.70 7.65 8.73
N ALA A 496 -1.17 7.19 7.60
CA ALA A 496 -0.61 5.83 7.49
C ALA A 496 0.57 5.59 8.44
N GLY A 497 1.18 6.63 9.02
CA GLY A 497 2.25 6.51 10.00
C GLY A 497 1.79 6.41 11.46
N ALA A 498 0.50 6.25 11.73
CA ALA A 498 0.03 5.87 13.06
C ALA A 498 0.39 4.40 13.37
N VAL A 499 0.32 4.00 14.64
CA VAL A 499 0.44 2.58 15.01
C VAL A 499 -0.77 1.83 14.43
N ARG A 500 -0.55 0.64 13.85
CA ARG A 500 -1.54 -0.07 13.02
C ARG A 500 -1.93 0.67 11.73
N GLY A 501 -1.08 1.61 11.30
CA GLY A 501 -1.13 2.22 9.99
C GLY A 501 -0.49 1.34 8.91
N GLY A 502 -0.15 1.98 7.79
CA GLY A 502 0.29 1.31 6.57
C GLY A 502 -0.85 0.87 5.65
N GLY A 503 -0.51 0.74 4.37
CA GLY A 503 -1.42 0.33 3.29
C GLY A 503 -2.72 1.14 3.19
N VAL A 504 -3.66 0.59 2.42
CA VAL A 504 -5.01 1.14 2.32
C VAL A 504 -5.91 0.41 3.33
N SER A 505 -5.97 0.93 4.56
CA SER A 505 -6.63 0.27 5.69
C SER A 505 -7.81 1.04 6.29
N GLY A 506 -7.77 2.38 6.34
CA GLY A 506 -8.75 3.17 7.08
C GLY A 506 -8.61 3.07 8.61
N VAL A 507 -7.74 2.18 9.12
CA VAL A 507 -7.57 1.87 10.54
C VAL A 507 -7.11 3.08 11.35
N PRO A 508 -6.08 3.84 10.94
CA PRO A 508 -5.70 5.08 11.64
C PRO A 508 -6.84 6.09 11.74
N GLY A 509 -7.63 6.22 10.67
CA GLY A 509 -8.79 7.12 10.62
C GLY A 509 -9.88 6.72 11.60
N HIS A 510 -10.25 5.43 11.59
CA HIS A 510 -11.18 4.84 12.53
C HIS A 510 -10.72 5.06 13.97
N ASN A 511 -9.46 4.71 14.28
CA ASN A 511 -8.92 4.76 15.63
C ASN A 511 -8.84 6.19 16.17
N ALA A 512 -8.47 7.16 15.33
CA ALA A 512 -8.49 8.57 15.71
C ALA A 512 -9.92 9.10 15.95
N ALA A 513 -10.89 8.67 15.15
CA ALA A 513 -12.29 9.00 15.41
C ALA A 513 -12.77 8.41 16.75
N MET A 514 -12.44 7.15 17.05
CA MET A 514 -12.80 6.53 18.33
C MET A 514 -12.15 7.23 19.53
N ALA A 515 -10.88 7.64 19.41
CA ALA A 515 -10.20 8.40 20.46
C ALA A 515 -10.92 9.73 20.79
N VAL A 516 -11.36 10.47 19.77
CA VAL A 516 -12.15 11.70 19.95
C VAL A 516 -13.51 11.41 20.59
N LEU A 517 -14.21 10.37 20.12
CA LEU A 517 -15.54 10.04 20.61
C LEU A 517 -15.53 9.55 22.07
N GLU A 518 -14.50 8.80 22.47
CA GLU A 518 -14.30 8.39 23.87
C GLU A 518 -14.00 9.60 24.77
N ALA A 519 -13.16 10.54 24.33
CA ALA A 519 -12.82 11.73 25.11
C ALA A 519 -14.02 12.66 25.35
N GLY A 520 -14.98 12.70 24.42
CA GLY A 520 -16.19 13.52 24.54
C GLY A 520 -17.36 12.87 25.28
N ALA A 521 -17.21 11.63 25.75
CA ALA A 521 -18.23 10.92 26.54
C ALA A 521 -18.00 11.01 28.07
N GLY A 522 -16.89 11.65 28.48
CA GLY A 522 -16.47 11.82 29.88
C GLY A 522 -16.82 13.17 30.49
#